data_AF-A0A7V3S249-F1
#
_entry.id   AF-A0A7V3S249-F1
#
_cell.length_a   1.000
_cell.length_b   1.000
_cell.length_c   1.000
_cell.angle_alpha   90.00
_cell.angle_beta   90.00
_cell.angle_gamma   90.00
#
_symmetry.space_group_name_H-M   'P 1'
#
loop_
_entity.id
_entity.type
_entity.pdbx_description
1 polymer ?
#
loop_
_entity_poly.entity_id
_entity_poly.type
_entity_poly.pdbx_seq_one_letter_code
_entity_poly.pdbx_strand_id
1 'polypeptide(L)'
;GIAQEKRVSSGQTIIEEGEPGDSMFIIKEGEVEISMSITLPLSGGEKEKTLVRLGPGANFGEMAFIFGSEHRSATVSARNEVLLLEVKSRDFDRFVSENPKDGVAILRNIARVVSERLRKANQDIAKLTTVLSVVLSRVERAR
;
A
#
# COMPACT_ATOMS: atom_id res chain seq x y z
N GLY A 1 4.15 15.42 -18.95
CA GLY A 1 3.65 15.27 -17.57
C GLY A 1 4.61 14.38 -16.79
N ILE A 2 4.54 14.37 -15.46
CA ILE A 2 5.42 13.55 -14.61
C ILE A 2 5.02 12.08 -14.52
N ALA A 3 3.86 11.73 -15.08
CA ALA A 3 3.29 10.39 -15.03
C ALA A 3 3.29 9.74 -16.42
N GLN A 4 3.52 8.43 -16.46
CA GLN A 4 3.39 7.60 -17.64
C GLN A 4 2.26 6.59 -17.47
N GLU A 5 1.50 6.32 -18.54
CA GLU A 5 0.46 5.30 -18.50
C GLU A 5 1.08 3.89 -18.55
N LYS A 6 0.62 3.01 -17.66
CA LYS A 6 1.02 1.61 -17.60
C LYS A 6 -0.22 0.73 -17.55
N ARG A 7 -0.38 -0.14 -18.54
CA ARG A 7 -1.44 -1.16 -18.58
C ARG A 7 -0.94 -2.45 -17.97
N VAL A 8 -1.77 -3.07 -17.14
CA VAL A 8 -1.43 -4.30 -16.43
C VAL A 8 -2.58 -5.29 -16.61
N SER A 9 -2.25 -6.50 -17.03
CA SER A 9 -3.25 -7.55 -17.23
C SER A 9 -3.71 -8.13 -15.90
N SER A 10 -4.93 -8.68 -15.88
CA SER A 10 -5.47 -9.37 -14.71
C SER A 10 -4.51 -10.44 -14.18
N GLY A 11 -4.30 -10.47 -12.87
CA GLY A 11 -3.44 -11.41 -12.16
C GLY A 11 -1.95 -11.07 -12.18
N GLN A 12 -1.51 -10.03 -12.91
CA GLN A 12 -0.10 -9.65 -12.91
C GLN A 12 0.30 -8.90 -11.64
N THR A 13 1.48 -9.22 -11.13
CA THR A 13 2.13 -8.46 -10.06
C THR A 13 2.67 -7.13 -10.59
N ILE A 14 2.35 -6.06 -9.89
CA ILE A 14 2.75 -4.68 -10.18
C ILE A 14 3.95 -4.28 -9.30
N ILE A 15 3.89 -4.70 -8.04
CA ILE A 15 4.90 -4.50 -7.00
C ILE A 15 5.06 -5.83 -6.30
N GLU A 16 6.29 -6.25 -6.07
CA GLU A 16 6.61 -7.43 -5.24
C GLU A 16 7.13 -6.94 -3.88
N GLU A 17 6.64 -7.52 -2.78
CA GLU A 17 7.15 -7.27 -1.43
C GLU A 17 8.66 -7.55 -1.38
N GLY A 18 9.41 -6.71 -0.67
CA GLY A 18 10.84 -6.92 -0.47
C GLY A 18 11.70 -6.55 -1.67
N GLU A 19 11.16 -6.23 -2.85
CA GLU A 19 11.94 -5.76 -4.00
C GLU A 19 12.19 -4.24 -3.94
N PRO A 20 13.32 -3.71 -4.44
CA PRO A 20 13.54 -2.26 -4.49
C PRO A 20 12.48 -1.55 -5.36
N GLY A 21 12.21 -0.29 -5.07
CA GLY A 21 11.23 0.48 -5.83
C GLY A 21 11.40 1.98 -5.72
N ASP A 22 11.35 2.67 -6.86
CA ASP A 22 11.56 4.11 -6.99
C ASP A 22 10.34 4.84 -7.61
N SER A 23 9.21 4.14 -7.74
CA SER A 23 7.99 4.67 -8.36
C SER A 23 6.75 4.45 -7.51
N MET A 24 5.77 5.34 -7.66
CA MET A 24 4.43 5.15 -7.13
C MET A 24 3.41 5.10 -8.28
N PHE A 25 2.22 4.59 -7.98
CA PHE A 25 1.18 4.40 -8.98
C PHE A 25 -0.13 5.03 -8.51
N ILE A 26 -0.90 5.57 -9.46
CA ILE A 26 -2.28 6.01 -9.27
C ILE A 26 -3.16 5.15 -10.18
N ILE A 27 -4.25 4.61 -9.64
CA ILE A 27 -5.18 3.77 -10.38
C ILE A 27 -6.11 4.69 -11.18
N LYS A 28 -6.04 4.60 -12.50
CA LYS A 28 -6.94 5.30 -13.41
C LYS A 28 -8.18 4.45 -13.71
N GLU A 29 -7.99 3.15 -13.97
CA GLU A 29 -9.05 2.18 -14.23
C GLU A 29 -8.68 0.82 -13.62
N GLY A 30 -9.68 0.00 -13.28
CA GLY A 30 -9.49 -1.34 -12.71
C GLY A 30 -9.36 -1.39 -11.19
N GLU A 31 -9.00 -2.56 -10.66
CA GLU A 31 -8.82 -2.84 -9.23
C GLU A 31 -7.49 -3.57 -8.99
N VAL A 32 -6.82 -3.23 -7.89
CA VAL A 32 -5.63 -3.95 -7.41
C VAL A 32 -5.86 -4.50 -6.01
N GLU A 33 -5.11 -5.53 -5.66
CA GLU A 33 -5.08 -6.12 -4.33
C GLU A 33 -3.68 -5.98 -3.73
N ILE A 34 -3.62 -5.58 -2.45
CA ILE A 34 -2.38 -5.52 -1.68
C ILE A 34 -2.34 -6.72 -0.74
N SER A 35 -1.28 -7.53 -0.82
CA SER A 35 -1.01 -8.67 0.05
C SER A 35 0.36 -8.54 0.75
N MET A 36 0.48 -9.17 1.92
CA MET A 36 1.76 -9.36 2.59
C MET A 36 1.95 -10.82 2.96
N SER A 37 3.19 -11.28 2.90
CA SER A 37 3.58 -12.59 3.43
C SER A 37 3.56 -12.59 4.95
N ILE A 38 2.78 -13.50 5.54
CA ILE A 38 2.76 -13.70 6.99
C ILE A 38 3.18 -15.12 7.35
N THR A 39 4.16 -15.24 8.25
CA THR A 39 4.50 -16.53 8.86
C THR A 39 3.49 -16.81 9.98
N LEU A 40 2.72 -17.90 9.85
CA LEU A 40 1.84 -18.37 10.92
C LEU A 40 2.61 -19.36 11.81
N PRO A 41 2.88 -19.04 13.09
CA PRO A 41 3.69 -19.89 13.97
C PRO A 41 3.15 -21.32 14.15
N LEU A 42 1.84 -21.51 13.94
CA LEU A 42 1.13 -22.77 14.14
C LEU A 42 0.96 -23.60 12.85
N SER A 43 1.36 -23.09 11.68
CA SER A 43 1.06 -23.71 10.38
C SER A 43 2.31 -24.08 9.57
N GLY A 44 3.51 -23.69 10.02
CA GLY A 44 4.79 -24.08 9.40
C GLY A 44 5.02 -23.56 7.97
N GLY A 45 4.14 -22.71 7.45
CA GLY A 45 4.22 -22.16 6.09
C GLY A 45 3.92 -20.67 6.05
N GLU A 46 4.50 -20.00 5.07
CA GLU A 46 4.13 -18.64 4.69
C GLU A 46 2.78 -18.66 3.99
N LYS A 47 1.89 -17.74 4.38
CA LYS A 47 0.66 -17.47 3.64
C LYS A 47 0.66 -16.02 3.23
N GLU A 48 0.28 -15.77 1.98
CA GLU A 48 -0.12 -14.42 1.60
C GLU A 48 -1.44 -14.08 2.27
N LYS A 49 -1.47 -12.90 2.88
CA LYS A 49 -2.68 -12.31 3.44
C LYS A 49 -3.01 -11.03 2.69
N THR A 50 -4.15 -11.03 2.01
CA THR A 50 -4.76 -9.81 1.47
C THR A 50 -5.03 -8.81 2.60
N LEU A 51 -4.50 -7.60 2.46
CA LEU A 51 -4.70 -6.50 3.40
C LEU A 51 -5.83 -5.59 2.98
N VAL A 52 -5.86 -5.21 1.70
CA VAL A 52 -6.81 -4.22 1.17
C VAL A 52 -6.92 -4.35 -0.36
N ARG A 53 -8.06 -3.93 -0.89
CA ARG A 53 -8.29 -3.73 -2.32
C ARG A 53 -8.46 -2.26 -2.61
N LEU A 54 -7.88 -1.79 -3.71
CA LEU A 54 -7.89 -0.40 -4.11
C LEU A 54 -8.44 -0.28 -5.54
N GLY A 55 -9.27 0.74 -5.76
CA GLY A 55 -9.86 1.06 -7.07
C GLY A 55 -9.46 2.44 -7.58
N PRO A 56 -10.14 2.96 -8.62
CA PRO A 56 -9.78 4.22 -9.28
C PRO A 56 -9.67 5.41 -8.32
N GLY A 57 -8.67 6.24 -8.53
CA GLY A 57 -8.33 7.40 -7.71
C GLY A 57 -7.44 7.09 -6.49
N ALA A 58 -7.29 5.82 -6.11
CA ALA A 58 -6.33 5.43 -5.08
C ALA A 58 -4.89 5.41 -5.62
N ASN A 59 -3.92 5.62 -4.74
CA ASN A 59 -2.49 5.50 -5.02
C ASN A 59 -1.85 4.40 -4.19
N PHE A 60 -0.71 3.86 -4.62
CA PHE A 60 0.07 2.88 -3.87
C PHE A 60 1.55 2.92 -4.26
N GLY A 61 2.41 2.27 -3.46
CA GLY A 61 3.86 2.28 -3.66
C GLY A 61 4.53 3.56 -3.18
N GLU A 62 3.80 4.41 -2.44
CA GLU A 62 4.25 5.71 -1.95
C GLU A 62 5.38 5.59 -0.91
N MET A 63 5.43 4.49 -0.15
CA MET A 63 6.40 4.34 0.94
C MET A 63 7.84 4.32 0.42
N ALA A 64 8.14 3.44 -0.55
CA ALA A 64 9.46 3.35 -1.17
C ALA A 64 9.79 4.63 -1.98
N PHE A 65 8.76 5.25 -2.57
CA PHE A 65 8.88 6.50 -3.33
C PHE A 65 9.24 7.73 -2.48
N ILE A 66 8.65 7.89 -1.27
CA ILE A 66 8.86 9.06 -0.39
C ILE A 66 10.10 8.90 0.49
N PHE A 67 10.25 7.75 1.15
CA PHE A 67 11.22 7.62 2.23
C PHE A 67 12.60 7.17 1.76
N GLY A 68 12.74 6.81 0.47
CA GLY A 68 13.99 6.24 -0.05
C GLY A 68 14.44 4.98 0.68
N SER A 69 13.60 4.41 1.54
CA SER A 69 13.87 3.20 2.29
C SER A 69 13.65 2.03 1.35
N GLU A 70 14.77 1.47 0.92
CA GLU A 70 14.86 0.37 -0.02
C GLU A 70 13.95 -0.79 0.41
N HIS A 71 13.28 -1.33 -0.61
CA HIS A 71 12.32 -2.43 -0.58
C HIS A 71 10.85 -2.07 -0.36
N ARG A 72 9.99 -2.69 -1.18
CA ARG A 72 8.53 -2.54 -1.17
C ARG A 72 7.94 -3.22 0.05
N SER A 73 6.99 -2.57 0.71
CA SER A 73 6.41 -3.04 1.97
C SER A 73 5.35 -4.13 1.83
N ALA A 74 4.87 -4.39 0.61
CA ALA A 74 3.81 -5.34 0.32
C ALA A 74 3.78 -5.65 -1.18
N THR A 75 3.24 -6.80 -1.54
CA THR A 75 2.96 -7.18 -2.92
C THR A 75 1.66 -6.51 -3.37
N VAL A 76 1.61 -6.05 -4.61
CA VAL A 76 0.43 -5.47 -5.25
C VAL A 76 0.19 -6.16 -6.58
N SER A 77 -1.00 -6.74 -6.76
CA SER A 77 -1.38 -7.45 -7.98
C SER A 77 -2.67 -6.91 -8.59
N ALA A 78 -2.78 -6.98 -9.91
CA ALA A 78 -3.97 -6.57 -10.63
C ALA A 78 -5.08 -7.61 -10.47
N ARG A 79 -6.30 -7.18 -10.11
CA ARG A 79 -7.47 -8.05 -9.96
C ARG A 79 -8.26 -8.22 -11.25
N ASN A 80 -8.11 -7.28 -12.17
CA ASN A 80 -8.68 -7.23 -13.51
C ASN A 80 -7.70 -6.48 -14.42
N GLU A 81 -8.11 -6.07 -15.62
CA GLU A 81 -7.29 -5.14 -16.42
C GLU A 81 -7.22 -3.77 -15.73
N VAL A 82 -5.99 -3.30 -15.49
CA VAL A 82 -5.72 -2.07 -14.75
C VAL A 82 -4.96 -1.09 -15.63
N LEU A 83 -5.40 0.18 -15.60
CA LEU A 83 -4.65 1.30 -16.14
C LEU A 83 -4.10 2.13 -14.99
N LEU A 84 -2.78 2.28 -14.94
CA LEU A 84 -2.05 3.03 -13.93
C LEU A 84 -1.43 4.29 -14.54
N LEU A 85 -1.28 5.30 -13.70
CA LEU A 85 -0.32 6.38 -13.89
C LEU A 85 0.89 6.11 -12.99
N GLU A 86 2.03 5.80 -13.59
CA GLU A 86 3.30 5.59 -12.90
C GLU A 86 4.07 6.91 -12.79
N VAL A 87 4.52 7.24 -11.58
CA VAL A 87 5.34 8.42 -11.29
C VAL A 87 6.64 7.95 -10.64
N LYS A 88 7.78 8.28 -11.26
CA LYS A 88 9.10 8.00 -10.69
C LYS A 88 9.52 9.09 -9.72
N SER A 89 10.20 8.72 -8.65
CA SER A 89 10.68 9.62 -7.59
C SER A 89 11.52 10.76 -8.20
N ARG A 90 12.48 10.42 -9.06
CA ARG A 90 13.30 11.42 -9.79
C ARG A 90 12.49 12.41 -10.62
N ASP A 91 11.44 11.95 -11.30
CA ASP A 91 10.60 12.83 -12.13
C ASP A 91 9.74 13.76 -11.27
N PHE A 92 9.28 13.24 -10.12
CA PHE A 92 8.57 14.04 -9.12
C PHE A 92 9.48 15.09 -8.48
N ASP A 93 10.68 14.73 -8.06
CA ASP A 93 11.63 15.66 -7.43
C ASP A 93 11.97 16.84 -8.34
N ARG A 94 12.24 16.55 -9.62
CA ARG A 94 12.43 17.57 -10.64
C ARG A 94 11.21 18.48 -10.76
N PHE A 95 10.02 17.88 -10.83
CA PHE A 95 8.78 18.64 -10.95
C PHE A 95 8.49 19.54 -9.75
N VAL A 96 8.71 19.06 -8.52
CA VAL A 96 8.54 19.85 -7.30
C VAL A 96 9.52 21.02 -7.27
N SER A 97 10.76 20.80 -7.72
CA SER A 97 11.77 21.85 -7.82
C SER A 97 11.39 22.94 -8.82
N GLU A 98 10.82 22.56 -9.97
CA GLU A 98 10.36 23.47 -11.01
C GLU A 98 9.00 24.12 -10.68
N ASN A 99 8.13 23.42 -9.93
CA ASN A 99 6.75 23.81 -9.65
C ASN A 99 6.39 23.64 -8.15
N PRO A 100 6.97 24.45 -7.23
CA PRO A 100 6.83 24.21 -5.79
C PRO A 100 5.38 24.26 -5.27
N LYS A 101 4.54 25.14 -5.83
CA LYS A 101 3.13 25.27 -5.42
C LYS A 101 2.33 24.00 -5.72
N ASP A 102 2.53 23.44 -6.89
CA ASP A 102 1.85 22.22 -7.33
C ASP A 102 2.42 20.99 -6.60
N GLY A 103 3.73 20.96 -6.40
CA GLY A 103 4.41 19.95 -5.59
C GLY A 103 3.83 19.86 -4.17
N VAL A 104 3.64 21.00 -3.50
CA VAL A 104 3.02 21.05 -2.17
C VAL A 104 1.58 20.54 -2.19
N ALA A 105 0.80 20.82 -3.23
CA ALA A 105 -0.56 20.30 -3.35
C ALA A 105 -0.59 18.76 -3.46
N ILE A 106 0.31 18.20 -4.27
CA ILE A 106 0.45 16.74 -4.42
C ILE A 106 0.90 16.10 -3.10
N LEU A 107 1.93 16.66 -2.45
CA LEU A 107 2.43 16.18 -1.16
C LEU A 107 1.35 16.20 -0.07
N ARG A 108 0.49 17.24 -0.01
CA ARG A 108 -0.64 17.26 0.92
C ARG A 108 -1.63 16.13 0.66
N ASN A 109 -1.92 15.82 -0.60
CA ASN A 109 -2.83 14.73 -0.94
C ASN A 109 -2.26 13.38 -0.52
N ILE A 110 -0.97 13.15 -0.77
CA ILE A 110 -0.27 11.94 -0.30
C ILE A 110 -0.31 11.85 1.22
N ALA A 111 0.07 12.93 1.93
CA ALA A 111 0.05 12.98 3.39
C ALA A 111 -1.34 12.71 3.97
N ARG A 112 -2.41 13.22 3.34
CA ARG A 112 -3.80 12.95 3.72
C ARG A 112 -4.13 11.46 3.58
N VAL A 113 -3.81 10.85 2.43
CA VAL A 113 -4.08 9.42 2.18
C VAL A 113 -3.32 8.53 3.17
N VAL A 114 -2.03 8.80 3.40
CA VAL A 114 -1.22 8.07 4.39
C VAL A 114 -1.81 8.21 5.79
N SER A 115 -2.26 9.42 6.16
CA SER A 115 -2.88 9.67 7.47
C SER A 115 -4.21 8.91 7.64
N GLU A 116 -5.03 8.83 6.60
CA GLU A 116 -6.27 8.04 6.59
C GLU A 116 -5.99 6.54 6.75
N ARG A 117 -4.99 6.02 6.03
CA ARG A 117 -4.54 4.61 6.16
C ARG A 117 -4.00 4.32 7.55
N LEU A 118 -3.17 5.18 8.11
CA LEU A 118 -2.63 5.04 9.46
C LEU A 118 -3.74 5.05 10.51
N ARG A 119 -4.72 5.95 10.40
CA ARG A 119 -5.88 5.97 11.29
C ARG A 119 -6.65 4.66 11.24
N LYS A 120 -6.89 4.12 10.03
CA LYS A 120 -7.57 2.83 9.86
C LYS A 120 -6.76 1.69 10.48
N ALA A 121 -5.45 1.63 10.23
CA ALA A 121 -4.57 0.63 10.81
C ALA A 121 -4.60 0.67 12.35
N ASN A 122 -4.53 1.86 12.96
CA ASN A 122 -4.62 2.03 14.41
C ASN A 122 -5.98 1.55 14.98
N GLN A 123 -7.08 1.82 14.27
CA GLN A 123 -8.41 1.32 14.66
C GLN A 123 -8.50 -0.21 14.56
N ASP A 124 -7.93 -0.79 13.51
CA ASP A 124 -7.93 -2.25 13.32
C ASP A 124 -7.07 -2.94 14.39
N ILE A 125 -5.92 -2.37 14.77
CA ILE A 125 -5.10 -2.83 15.90
C ILE A 125 -5.90 -2.78 17.21
N ALA A 126 -6.55 -1.66 17.52
CA ALA A 126 -7.33 -1.51 18.76
C ALA A 126 -8.46 -2.56 18.88
N LYS A 127 -9.16 -2.85 17.77
CA LYS A 127 -10.18 -3.90 17.72
C LYS A 127 -9.58 -5.28 18.00
N LEU A 128 -8.45 -5.61 17.36
CA LEU A 128 -7.77 -6.89 17.54
C LEU A 128 -7.29 -7.08 18.98
N THR A 129 -6.68 -6.06 19.59
CA THR A 129 -6.25 -6.11 20.99
C THR A 129 -7.43 -6.30 21.93
N THR A 130 -8.56 -5.62 21.69
CA THR A 130 -9.79 -5.78 22.48
C THR A 130 -10.32 -7.21 22.41
N VAL A 131 -10.40 -7.79 21.20
CA VAL A 131 -10.85 -9.18 21.01
C VAL A 131 -9.93 -10.15 21.72
N LEU A 132 -8.61 -9.97 21.58
CA LEU A 132 -7.61 -10.83 22.24
C LEU A 132 -7.76 -10.78 23.76
N SER A 133 -7.90 -9.60 24.37
CA SER A 133 -8.14 -9.46 25.80
C SER A 133 -9.40 -10.19 26.25
N VAL A 134 -10.51 -10.06 25.50
CA VAL A 134 -11.76 -10.77 25.81
C VAL A 134 -11.60 -12.29 25.74
N VAL A 135 -10.89 -12.81 24.73
CA VAL A 135 -10.63 -14.25 24.57
C VAL A 135 -9.75 -14.76 25.71
N LEU A 136 -8.65 -14.09 26.03
CA LEU A 136 -7.75 -14.47 27.12
C LEU A 136 -8.47 -14.50 28.47
N SER A 137 -9.27 -13.47 28.79
CA SER A 137 -10.07 -13.46 30.01
C SER A 137 -11.15 -14.55 30.07
N ARG A 138 -11.58 -15.11 28.94
CA ARG A 138 -12.49 -16.27 28.92
C ARG A 138 -11.75 -17.59 29.16
N VAL A 139 -10.54 -17.73 28.61
CA VAL A 139 -9.68 -18.91 28.83
C VAL A 139 -9.23 -19.00 30.29
N GLU A 140 -8.86 -17.86 30.90
CA GLU A 140 -8.47 -17.81 32.32
C GLU A 140 -9.62 -18.18 33.26
N ARG A 141 -10.86 -17.80 32.93
CA ARG A 141 -12.07 -18.15 33.72
C ARG A 141 -12.56 -19.58 33.53
N ALA A 142 -12.09 -20.28 32.49
CA ALA A 142 -12.45 -21.66 32.20
C ALA A 142 -11.46 -22.70 32.78
N ARG A 143 -10.37 -22.23 33.40
CA ARG A 143 -9.46 -23.02 34.23
C ARG A 143 -9.85 -22.89 35.70
#